data_AF-M0ECA0-F1
#
_entry.id   AF-M0ECA0-F1
#
_cell.length_a   1.000
_cell.length_b   1.000
_cell.length_c   1.000
_cell.angle_alpha   90.00
_cell.angle_beta   90.00
_cell.angle_gamma   90.00
#
_symmetry.space_group_name_H-M   'P 1'
#
loop_
_entity.id
_entity.type
_entity.pdbx_description
1 polymer ?
#
loop_
_entity_poly.entity_id
_entity_poly.type
_entity_poly.pdbx_seq_one_letter_code
_entity_poly.pdbx_strand_id
1 'polypeptide(L)' 'MSLTGLCQVCEAATATRTCDRCGRAVCDDHWDERARACSGCAAGRG' A
#
# COMPACT_ATOMS: atom_id res chain seq x y z
N MET A 1 9.01 -8.15 18.60
CA MET A 1 8.42 -6.84 18.24
C MET A 1 7.85 -6.99 16.83
N SER A 2 6.54 -6.91 16.70
CA SER A 2 5.82 -7.16 15.43
C SER A 2 5.80 -5.88 14.62
N LEU A 3 6.52 -5.83 13.49
CA LEU A 3 6.45 -4.73 12.51
C LEU A 3 5.12 -4.74 11.72
N THR A 4 4.05 -5.23 12.33
CA THR A 4 2.70 -5.27 11.76
C THR A 4 2.11 -3.88 11.86
N GLY A 5 2.30 -3.11 10.79
CA GLY A 5 1.83 -1.73 10.70
C GLY A 5 2.66 -0.84 9.79
N LEU A 6 3.78 -1.32 9.23
CA LEU A 6 4.52 -0.57 8.21
C LEU A 6 4.01 -0.85 6.80
N CYS A 7 4.19 0.12 5.93
CA CYS A 7 3.93 0.04 4.51
C CYS A 7 4.74 -1.11 3.92
N GLN A 8 4.06 -2.10 3.35
CA GLN A 8 4.67 -3.26 2.73
C GLN A 8 5.28 -2.96 1.34
N VAL A 9 5.46 -1.68 0.99
CA VAL A 9 6.08 -1.22 -0.26
C VAL A 9 7.43 -0.55 0.04
N CYS A 10 7.46 0.42 0.94
CA CYS A 10 8.71 1.07 1.34
C CYS A 10 9.34 0.52 2.62
N GLU A 11 8.57 -0.22 3.43
CA GLU A 11 8.98 -0.80 4.72
C GLU A 11 9.54 0.22 5.74
N ALA A 12 9.30 1.51 5.49
CA ALA A 12 9.82 2.62 6.29
C ALA A 12 8.72 3.44 6.97
N ALA A 13 7.61 3.68 6.26
CA ALA A 13 6.48 4.46 6.78
C ALA A 13 5.40 3.56 7.37
N THR A 14 4.61 4.07 8.31
CA THR A 14 3.43 3.35 8.84
C THR A 14 2.35 3.24 7.75
N ALA A 15 1.82 2.03 7.56
CA ALA A 15 0.69 1.78 6.69
C ALA A 15 -0.59 2.38 7.29
N THR A 16 -1.23 3.27 6.54
CA THR A 16 -2.49 3.93 6.91
C THR A 16 -3.66 3.39 6.10
N ARG A 17 -3.40 2.78 4.94
CA ARG A 17 -4.37 2.27 3.97
C ARG A 17 -4.10 0.79 3.67
N THR A 18 -5.14 0.04 3.35
CA THR A 18 -5.02 -1.35 2.88
C THR A 18 -5.62 -1.45 1.49
N CYS A 19 -4.88 -2.05 0.56
CA CYS A 19 -5.35 -2.25 -0.79
C CYS A 19 -6.28 -3.46 -0.88
N ASP A 20 -7.55 -3.22 -1.23
CA ASP A 20 -8.56 -4.28 -1.36
C ASP A 20 -8.27 -5.24 -2.54
N ARG A 21 -7.42 -4.85 -3.50
CA ARG A 21 -7.07 -5.70 -4.65
C ARG A 21 -6.03 -6.77 -4.34
N CYS A 22 -4.98 -6.42 -3.60
CA CYS A 22 -3.86 -7.34 -3.29
C CYS A 22 -3.70 -7.64 -1.81
N GLY A 23 -4.44 -6.97 -0.94
CA GLY A 23 -4.36 -7.10 0.52
C GLY A 23 -3.18 -6.37 1.18
N ARG A 24 -2.33 -5.65 0.42
CA ARG A 24 -1.17 -4.97 1.00
C ARG A 24 -1.55 -3.75 1.83
N ALA A 25 -0.91 -3.61 2.98
CA ALA A 25 -0.95 -2.41 3.79
C ALA A 25 0.08 -1.39 3.26
N VAL A 26 -0.36 -0.19 2.90
CA VAL A 26 0.46 0.87 2.30
C VAL A 26 0.28 2.21 3.00
N CYS A 27 1.32 3.05 2.97
CA CYS A 27 1.21 4.44 3.37
C CYS A 27 0.55 5.27 2.25
N ASP A 28 0.15 6.49 2.58
CA ASP A 28 -0.51 7.39 1.63
C ASP A 28 0.36 7.71 0.40
N ASP A 29 1.70 7.75 0.54
CA ASP A 29 2.62 7.93 -0.60
C ASP A 29 2.55 6.80 -1.64
N HIS A 30 2.22 5.58 -1.19
CA HIS A 30 2.08 4.41 -2.06
C HIS A 30 0.60 4.05 -2.30
N TRP A 31 -0.31 4.91 -1.89
CA TRP A 31 -1.73 4.79 -2.15
C TRP A 31 -2.10 5.67 -3.35
N ASP A 32 -2.67 5.06 -4.38
CA ASP A 32 -3.22 5.78 -5.52
C ASP A 32 -4.70 6.07 -5.25
N GLU A 33 -5.01 7.33 -5.05
CA GLU A 33 -6.37 7.82 -4.79
C GLU A 33 -7.30 7.73 -6.01
N ARG A 34 -6.76 7.79 -7.23
CA ARG A 34 -7.55 7.68 -8.47
C ARG A 34 -7.97 6.24 -8.71
N ALA A 35 -7.04 5.30 -8.53
CA ALA A 35 -7.30 3.87 -8.63
C ALA A 35 -7.94 3.28 -7.36
N ARG A 36 -7.92 4.03 -6.25
CA ARG A 36 -8.23 3.55 -4.88
C ARG A 36 -7.54 2.22 -4.58
N ALA A 37 -6.25 2.15 -4.89
CA ALA A 37 -5.44 0.94 -4.75
C ALA A 37 -3.97 1.31 -4.51
N CYS A 38 -3.13 0.34 -4.12
CA CYS A 38 -1.70 0.61 -4.00
C CYS A 38 -1.07 0.94 -5.37
N SER A 39 0.05 1.67 -5.35
CA SER A 39 0.79 2.09 -6.55
C SER A 39 1.12 0.93 -7.49
N GLY A 40 1.36 -0.28 -6.97
CA GLY A 40 1.58 -1.49 -7.78
C GLY A 40 0.34 -1.91 -8.58
N CYS A 41 -0.83 -1.98 -7.92
CA CYS A 41 -2.10 -2.29 -8.60
C CYS A 41 -2.57 -1.15 -9.51
N ALA A 42 -2.29 0.10 -9.13
CA ALA A 42 -2.64 1.28 -9.92
C ALA A 42 -1.79 1.39 -11.20
N ALA A 43 -0.51 1.01 -11.14
CA ALA A 43 0.40 1.00 -12.29
C ALA A 43 0.04 -0.04 -13.36
N GLY A 44 -0.95 -0.91 -13.11
CA GLY A 44 -1.52 -1.74 -14.17
C GLY A 44 -0.53 -2.70 -14.84
N ARG A 45 0.48 -3.19 -14.12
CA ARG A 45 1.22 -4.39 -14.54
C ARG A 45 0.39 -5.61 -14.18
N GLY A 46 -0.68 -5.81 -14.93
CA GLY A 46 -1.36 -7.10 -15.03
C GLY A 46 -0.46 -8.14 -15.70
#